data_AF-A0A0S9R5Z8-F1
#
_entry.id   AF-A0A0S9R5Z8-F1
#
_cell.length_a   1.000
_cell.length_b   1.000
_cell.length_c   1.000
_cell.angle_alpha   90.00
_cell.angle_beta   90.00
_cell.angle_gamma   90.00
#
_symmetry.space_group_name_H-M   'P 1'
#
loop_
_entity.id
_entity.type
_entity.pdbx_description
1 polymer ?
#
loop_
_entity_poly.entity_id
_entity_poly.type
_entity_poly.pdbx_seq_one_letter_code
_entity_poly.pdbx_strand_id
1 'polypeptide(L)' 'MSDAIRNLMDVILRGIVEDEGFARELADAAFQLGSDDDLVSVQVLCSLSRQHRVRAIKGRAELAALAERYIRGECP' A
#
# COMPACT_ATOMS: atom_id res chain seq x y z
N MET A 1 -12.26 21.51 7.33
CA MET A 1 -11.28 20.77 6.51
C MET A 1 -11.10 21.55 5.22
N SER A 2 -9.90 22.04 4.91
CA SER A 2 -9.66 22.51 3.54
C SER A 2 -9.90 21.33 2.60
N ASP A 3 -10.71 21.51 1.57
CA ASP A 3 -11.05 20.44 0.63
C ASP A 3 -9.80 19.83 -0.01
N ALA A 4 -8.71 20.61 -0.12
CA ALA A 4 -7.41 20.12 -0.57
C ALA A 4 -6.81 19.03 0.34
N ILE A 5 -6.89 19.21 1.67
CA ILE A 5 -6.36 18.22 2.63
C ILE A 5 -7.23 16.96 2.62
N ARG A 6 -8.56 17.13 2.55
CA ARG A 6 -9.49 16.00 2.39
C ARG A 6 -9.14 15.17 1.15
N ASN A 7 -8.98 15.85 0.02
CA ASN A 7 -8.64 15.20 -1.25
C ASN A 7 -7.29 14.49 -1.19
N LEU A 8 -6.29 15.08 -0.53
CA LEU A 8 -4.99 14.43 -0.34
C LEU A 8 -5.11 13.15 0.51
N MET A 9 -5.87 13.19 1.61
CA MET A 9 -6.13 12.02 2.44
C MET A 9 -6.86 10.92 1.65
N ASP A 10 -7.84 11.29 0.83
CA ASP A 10 -8.55 10.34 -0.03
C ASP A 10 -7.63 9.71 -1.09
N VAL A 11 -6.71 10.47 -1.67
CA VAL A 11 -5.72 9.94 -2.63
C VAL A 11 -4.78 8.95 -1.95
N ILE A 12 -4.29 9.27 -0.74
CA ILE A 12 -3.42 8.37 0.03
C ILE A 12 -4.19 7.08 0.38
N LEU A 13 -5.45 7.20 0.83
CA LEU A 13 -6.30 6.04 1.13
C LEU A 13 -6.48 5.12 -0.08
N ARG A 14 -6.74 5.68 -1.28
CA ARG A 14 -6.85 4.89 -2.51
C ARG A 14 -5.56 4.16 -2.82
N GLY A 15 -4.41 4.83 -2.74
CA GLY A 15 -3.10 4.22 -2.97
C GLY A 15 -2.80 3.07 -2.00
N ILE A 16 -3.17 3.21 -0.73
CA ILE A 16 -3.05 2.14 0.27
C ILE A 16 -3.87 0.92 -0.13
N VAL A 17 -5.15 1.12 -0.51
CA VAL A 17 -6.03 0.01 -0.93
C VAL A 17 -5.51 -0.69 -2.17
N GLU A 18 -5.01 0.07 -3.15
CA GLU A 18 -4.40 -0.48 -4.37
C GLU A 18 -3.15 -1.30 -4.05
N ASP A 19 -2.22 -0.77 -3.25
CA ASP A 19 -1.02 -1.50 -2.83
C ASP A 19 -1.36 -2.78 -2.06
N GLU A 20 -2.36 -2.75 -1.17
CA GLU A 20 -2.81 -3.94 -0.44
C GLU A 20 -3.45 -4.99 -1.36
N GLY A 21 -4.22 -4.54 -2.35
CA GLY A 21 -4.80 -5.39 -3.39
C GLY A 21 -3.72 -6.10 -4.19
N PHE A 22 -2.78 -5.35 -4.76
CA PHE A 22 -1.67 -5.92 -5.53
C PHE A 22 -0.79 -6.84 -4.69
N ALA A 23 -0.51 -6.46 -3.44
CA ALA A 23 0.24 -7.32 -2.53
C ALA A 23 -0.40 -8.70 -2.37
N ARG A 24 -1.73 -8.74 -2.23
CA ARG A 24 -2.49 -9.98 -2.11
C ARG A 24 -2.50 -10.75 -3.42
N GLU A 25 -2.83 -10.12 -4.53
CA GLU A 25 -2.91 -10.77 -5.85
C GLU A 25 -1.57 -11.41 -6.25
N LEU A 26 -0.46 -10.73 -5.99
CA LEU A 26 0.88 -11.26 -6.27
C LEU A 26 1.24 -12.44 -5.35
N ALA A 27 0.83 -12.41 -4.08
CA ALA A 27 1.04 -13.54 -3.18
C ALA A 27 0.20 -14.75 -3.57
N ASP A 28 -1.06 -14.53 -3.96
CA ASP A 28 -1.97 -15.57 -4.43
C ASP A 28 -1.44 -16.17 -5.76
N ALA A 29 -0.94 -15.34 -6.68
CA ALA A 29 -0.30 -15.80 -7.91
C ALA A 29 0.98 -16.62 -7.64
N ALA A 30 1.83 -16.18 -6.70
CA ALA A 30 3.01 -16.93 -6.29
C ALA A 30 2.65 -18.30 -5.71
N PHE A 31 1.57 -18.38 -4.94
CA PHE A 31 1.06 -19.63 -4.39
C PHE A 31 0.50 -20.56 -5.48
N GLN A 32 -0.23 -20.02 -6.45
CA GLN A 32 -0.80 -20.78 -7.56
C GLN A 32 0.23 -21.32 -8.55
N LEU A 33 1.37 -20.64 -8.71
CA LEU A 33 2.42 -21.06 -9.64
C LEU A 33 3.04 -22.42 -9.31
N GLY A 34 2.83 -22.94 -8.10
CA GLY A 34 3.39 -24.22 -7.66
C GLY A 34 4.90 -24.12 -7.36
N SER A 35 5.35 -24.82 -6.33
CA SER A 35 6.73 -24.73 -5.83
C SER A 35 7.81 -25.31 -6.75
N ASP A 36 7.43 -26.06 -7.78
CA ASP A 36 8.35 -27.03 -8.41
C ASP A 36 8.79 -26.67 -9.85
N ASP A 37 8.01 -25.89 -10.62
CA ASP A 37 8.32 -25.63 -12.04
C ASP A 37 8.97 -24.25 -12.33
N ASP A 38 8.79 -23.23 -11.46
CA ASP A 38 9.39 -21.90 -11.69
C ASP A 38 9.64 -21.10 -10.40
N LEU A 39 10.67 -21.52 -9.65
CA LEU A 39 11.12 -20.86 -8.42
C LEU A 39 11.51 -19.39 -8.62
N VAL A 40 11.98 -19.01 -9.81
CA VAL A 40 12.40 -17.63 -10.10
C VAL A 40 11.17 -16.73 -10.16
N SER A 41 10.14 -17.13 -10.90
CA SER A 41 8.89 -16.37 -10.98
C SER A 41 8.21 -16.28 -9.61
N VAL A 42 8.19 -17.36 -8.82
CA VAL A 42 7.67 -17.34 -7.45
C VAL A 42 8.40 -16.31 -6.58
N GLN A 43 9.74 -16.25 -6.65
CA GLN A 43 10.52 -15.27 -5.89
C GLN A 43 10.24 -13.84 -6.33
N VAL A 44 10.10 -13.58 -7.63
CA VAL A 44 9.77 -12.25 -8.17
C VAL A 44 8.40 -11.80 -7.66
N LEU A 45 7.38 -12.64 -7.78
CA LEU A 45 6.03 -12.34 -7.30
C LEU A 45 6.00 -12.08 -5.79
N CYS A 46 6.71 -12.90 -5.01
CA CYS A 46 6.85 -12.69 -3.56
C CYS A 46 7.54 -11.35 -3.24
N SER A 47 8.58 -10.98 -4.00
CA SER A 47 9.32 -9.74 -3.80
C SER A 47 8.48 -8.51 -4.12
N LEU A 48 7.74 -8.54 -5.23
CA LEU A 48 6.80 -7.48 -5.62
C LEU A 48 5.66 -7.36 -4.59
N SER A 49 5.10 -8.49 -4.14
CA SER A 49 4.08 -8.51 -3.09
C SER A 49 4.59 -7.79 -1.83
N ARG A 50 5.81 -8.11 -1.37
CA ARG A 50 6.44 -7.46 -0.22
C ARG A 50 6.63 -5.96 -0.44
N GLN A 51 7.06 -5.55 -1.62
CA GLN A 51 7.25 -4.13 -1.95
C GLN A 51 5.93 -3.35 -1.83
N HIS A 52 4.84 -3.88 -2.38
CA HIS A 52 3.51 -3.29 -2.24
C HIS A 52 3.06 -3.20 -0.78
N ARG A 53 3.30 -4.24 0.04
CA ARG A 53 3.00 -4.19 1.50
C ARG A 53 3.75 -3.08 2.22
N VAL A 54 5.03 -2.89 1.88
CA VAL A 54 5.85 -1.81 2.47
C VAL A 54 5.30 -0.44 2.06
N ARG A 55 4.89 -0.26 0.81
CA ARG A 55 4.26 1.00 0.36
C ARG A 55 2.95 1.28 1.08
N ALA A 56 2.07 0.29 1.23
CA ALA A 56 0.84 0.44 2.00
C ALA A 56 1.09 0.85 3.46
N ILE A 57 2.08 0.22 4.13
CA ILE A 57 2.47 0.59 5.51
C ILE A 57 2.96 2.03 5.57
N LYS A 58 3.79 2.45 4.60
CA LYS A 58 4.26 3.83 4.51
C LYS A 58 3.10 4.81 4.31
N GLY A 59 2.18 4.51 3.39
CA GLY A 59 0.99 5.32 3.16
C GLY A 59 0.11 5.46 4.41
N ARG A 60 -0.08 4.38 5.17
CA ARG A 60 -0.80 4.42 6.46
C ARG A 60 -0.13 5.34 7.48
N ALA A 61 1.20 5.31 7.57
CA ALA A 61 1.96 6.22 8.44
C ALA A 61 1.84 7.68 8.00
N GLU A 62 1.94 7.96 6.70
CA GLU A 62 1.76 9.31 6.14
C GLU A 62 0.34 9.84 6.37
N LEU A 63 -0.68 9.00 6.17
CA LEU A 63 -2.06 9.34 6.44
C LEU A 63 -2.30 9.66 7.93
N ALA A 64 -1.73 8.84 8.84
CA ALA A 64 -1.84 9.06 10.27
C ALA A 64 -1.21 10.39 10.68
N ALA A 65 0.00 10.69 10.18
CA ALA A 65 0.68 11.96 10.43
C ALA A 65 -0.12 13.16 9.89
N LEU A 66 -0.70 13.03 8.69
CA LEU A 66 -1.53 14.09 8.10
C LEU A 66 -2.82 14.31 8.89
N ALA A 67 -3.47 13.22 9.33
CA ALA A 67 -4.67 13.28 10.17
C ALA A 67 -4.39 13.96 11.51
N GLU A 68 -3.28 13.61 12.16
CA GLU A 68 -2.89 14.21 13.44
C GLU A 68 -2.63 15.71 13.31
N ARG A 69 -1.86 16.13 12.29
CA ARG A 69 -1.60 17.56 12.02
C ARG A 69 -2.88 18.32 11.72
N TYR A 70 -3.81 17.71 10.98
CA TYR A 70 -5.10 18.30 10.68
C TYR A 70 -5.95 18.48 11.95
N ILE A 71 -6.00 17.48 12.83
CA ILE A 71 -6.72 17.54 14.12
C ILE A 71 -6.15 18.63 15.03
N ARG A 72 -4.82 18.81 15.03
CA ARG A 72 -4.14 19.85 15.83
C ARG A 72 -4.25 21.26 15.25
N GLY A 73 -4.78 21.42 14.04
CA GLY A 73 -4.82 22.72 13.35
C GLY A 73 -3.45 23.19 12.85
N GLU A 74 -2.48 22.28 12.74
CA GLU A 74 -1.10 22.53 12.27
C GLU A 74 -0.96 22.32 10.75
N CYS A 75 -2.09 22.25 10.05
CA CYS A 75 -2.12 22.24 8.60
C CYS A 75 -1.99 23.67 8.08
N PRO A 76 -1.06 23.93 7.14
CA PRO A 76 -0.93 25.24 6.50
C PRO A 76 -2.16 25.61 5.67
#